data_AF-A0A3C1A3B8-F1
#
_entry.id   AF-A0A3C1A3B8-F1
#
_cell.length_a   1.000
_cell.length_b   1.000
_cell.length_c   1.000
_cell.angle_alpha   90.00
_cell.angle_beta   90.00
_cell.angle_gamma   90.00
#
_symmetry.space_group_name_H-M   'P 1'
#
loop_
_entity.id
_entity.type
_entity.pdbx_description
1 polymer ?
#
loop_
_entity_poly.entity_id
_entity_poly.type
_entity_poly.pdbx_seq_one_letter_code
_entity_poly.pdbx_strand_id
1 'polypeptide(L)'
;ALLDPWPMLRLALLDPLFSQPWLTIFLAILLCLALFSLWRRTCQVRARVTDSSSLFVLILVAMGFLLTYLCEYVYIRDIFGTRMNTIFKLYYQAWVLLAIASAYGVYYLSRRLRGVAYQLWKTGFLFLLALSLIYPLAATLSKTAGASPTLDGMAYLAASLPDDYQAIQWLRVNVEGAAVILEAPGGQYTLFGRVSTHTGLPTLLGWGGHEHQWRGTYEEPSRREPDIEALYTSLDLGETERLLEEYDIEYVYLGPLEVTKYDLGGAMMDKWAAIMDVVYQQGGVTIYRRR
;
A
#
# COMPACT_ATOMS: atom_id res chain seq x y z
N ALA A 1 -31.29 -21.70 -5.21
CA ALA A 1 -31.12 -21.84 -6.67
C ALA A 1 -29.65 -21.61 -6.98
N LEU A 2 -28.90 -22.66 -7.28
CA LEU A 2 -27.53 -22.53 -7.78
C LEU A 2 -27.63 -21.80 -9.12
N LEU A 3 -27.15 -20.55 -9.16
CA LEU A 3 -26.97 -19.82 -10.42
C LEU A 3 -26.17 -20.73 -11.35
N ASP A 4 -26.71 -20.99 -12.54
CA ASP A 4 -25.96 -21.64 -13.60
C ASP A 4 -24.61 -20.90 -13.73
N PRO A 5 -23.47 -21.56 -13.46
CA PRO A 5 -22.19 -20.88 -13.47
C PRO A 5 -21.76 -20.52 -14.89
N TRP A 6 -22.35 -21.14 -15.93
CA TRP A 6 -21.88 -21.00 -17.30
C TRP A 6 -22.00 -19.58 -17.86
N PRO A 7 -23.10 -18.83 -17.67
CA PRO A 7 -23.18 -17.41 -18.05
C PRO A 7 -22.15 -16.54 -17.31
N MET A 8 -21.96 -16.75 -16.01
CA MET A 8 -21.00 -15.98 -15.20
C MET A 8 -19.55 -16.29 -15.60
N LEU A 9 -19.24 -17.56 -15.87
CA LEU A 9 -17.94 -17.99 -16.34
C LEU A 9 -17.63 -17.45 -17.74
N ARG A 10 -18.64 -17.45 -18.63
CA ARG A 10 -18.51 -16.84 -19.97
C ARG A 10 -18.25 -15.35 -19.90
N LEU A 11 -18.99 -14.63 -19.05
CA LEU A 11 -18.73 -13.20 -18.84
C LEU A 11 -17.33 -12.98 -18.27
N ALA A 12 -16.91 -13.72 -17.25
CA ALA A 12 -15.57 -13.59 -16.67
C ALA A 12 -14.42 -13.91 -17.67
N LEU A 13 -14.62 -14.85 -18.58
CA LEU A 13 -13.63 -15.21 -19.61
C LEU A 13 -13.62 -14.25 -20.81
N LEU A 14 -14.71 -13.56 -21.07
CA LEU A 14 -14.84 -12.68 -22.23
C LEU A 14 -14.64 -11.20 -21.88
N ASP A 15 -14.96 -10.78 -20.66
CA ASP A 15 -14.87 -9.39 -20.21
C ASP A 15 -13.46 -8.79 -20.34
N PRO A 16 -12.35 -9.49 -20.01
CA PRO A 16 -11.00 -8.98 -20.25
C PRO A 16 -10.68 -8.78 -21.74
N LEU A 17 -11.24 -9.64 -22.61
CA LEU A 17 -11.07 -9.56 -24.05
C LEU A 17 -11.81 -8.36 -24.66
N PHE A 18 -12.87 -7.87 -24.01
CA PHE A 18 -13.62 -6.70 -24.49
C PHE A 18 -13.20 -5.39 -23.80
N SER A 19 -12.78 -5.43 -22.54
CA SER A 19 -12.36 -4.26 -21.77
C SER A 19 -10.89 -3.86 -22.01
N GLN A 20 -9.98 -4.84 -22.12
CA GLN A 20 -8.56 -4.62 -22.41
C GLN A 20 -8.03 -5.64 -23.44
N PRO A 21 -8.58 -5.64 -24.68
CA PRO A 21 -8.26 -6.63 -25.72
C PRO A 21 -6.76 -6.72 -25.98
N TRP A 22 -6.08 -5.58 -26.09
CA TRP A 22 -4.68 -5.52 -26.53
C TRP A 22 -3.73 -6.12 -25.51
N LEU A 23 -3.93 -5.85 -24.22
CA LEU A 23 -3.10 -6.42 -23.16
C LEU A 23 -3.28 -7.93 -23.10
N THR A 24 -4.53 -8.38 -23.12
CA THR A 24 -4.89 -9.80 -23.06
C THR A 24 -4.30 -10.57 -24.25
N ILE A 25 -4.44 -10.05 -25.47
CA ILE A 25 -3.87 -10.64 -26.68
C ILE A 25 -2.35 -10.66 -26.60
N PHE A 26 -1.72 -9.57 -26.15
CA PHE A 26 -0.27 -9.49 -26.02
C PHE A 26 0.28 -10.53 -25.04
N LEU A 27 -0.31 -10.65 -23.86
CA LEU A 27 0.08 -11.65 -22.86
C LEU A 27 -0.16 -13.08 -23.36
N ALA A 28 -1.27 -13.32 -24.06
CA ALA A 28 -1.56 -14.62 -24.67
C ALA A 28 -0.51 -15.01 -25.72
N ILE A 29 -0.09 -14.07 -26.58
CA ILE A 29 0.97 -14.30 -27.57
C ILE A 29 2.28 -14.67 -26.85
N LEU A 30 2.68 -13.89 -25.84
CA LEU A 30 3.91 -14.15 -25.08
C LEU A 30 3.89 -15.50 -24.38
N LEU A 31 2.76 -15.87 -23.76
CA LEU A 31 2.57 -17.16 -23.12
C LEU A 31 2.65 -18.31 -24.14
N CYS A 32 1.94 -18.19 -25.29
CA CYS A 32 1.99 -19.18 -26.36
C CYS A 32 3.40 -19.36 -26.92
N LEU A 33 4.14 -18.27 -27.13
CA LEU A 33 5.54 -18.32 -27.58
C LEU A 33 6.45 -19.02 -26.56
N ALA A 34 6.26 -18.74 -25.27
CA ALA A 34 7.02 -19.38 -24.20
C ALA A 34 6.72 -20.89 -24.11
N LEU A 35 5.44 -21.26 -24.13
CA LEU A 35 5.01 -22.67 -24.08
C LEU A 35 5.43 -23.44 -25.33
N PHE A 36 5.31 -22.84 -26.52
CA PHE A 36 5.78 -23.45 -27.76
C PHE A 36 7.30 -23.68 -27.73
N SER A 37 8.06 -22.70 -27.25
CA SER A 37 9.51 -22.82 -27.11
C SER A 37 9.89 -23.92 -26.11
N LEU A 38 9.16 -24.01 -24.99
CA LEU A 38 9.34 -25.05 -23.98
C LEU A 38 9.01 -26.44 -24.54
N TRP A 39 7.88 -26.58 -25.23
CA TRP A 39 7.46 -27.82 -25.88
C TRP A 39 8.49 -28.29 -26.92
N ARG A 40 8.92 -27.39 -27.81
CA ARG A 40 9.94 -27.71 -28.82
C ARG A 40 11.23 -28.19 -28.17
N ARG A 41 11.68 -27.54 -27.08
CA ARG A 41 12.88 -27.96 -26.36
C ARG A 41 12.69 -29.30 -25.65
N THR A 42 11.58 -29.55 -24.99
CA THR A 42 11.32 -30.85 -24.33
C THR A 42 11.27 -32.02 -25.31
N CYS A 43 10.69 -31.83 -26.51
CA CYS A 43 10.77 -32.81 -27.59
C CYS A 43 12.21 -33.09 -28.05
N GLN A 44 13.07 -32.06 -28.08
CA GLN A 44 14.50 -32.21 -28.41
C GLN A 44 15.30 -32.88 -27.28
N VAL A 45 14.99 -32.59 -26.01
CA VAL A 45 15.58 -33.23 -24.81
C VAL A 45 15.37 -34.74 -24.85
N ARG A 46 14.16 -35.20 -25.20
CA ARG A 46 13.85 -36.62 -25.36
C ARG A 46 14.69 -37.31 -26.45
N ALA A 47 15.26 -36.54 -27.38
CA ALA A 47 15.99 -37.07 -28.54
C ALA A 47 17.52 -37.06 -28.39
N ARG A 48 18.13 -36.28 -27.46
CA ARG A 48 19.58 -36.26 -27.13
C ARG A 48 19.89 -35.29 -25.96
N VAL A 49 21.05 -35.46 -25.32
CA VAL A 49 21.61 -34.67 -24.19
C VAL A 49 21.43 -33.15 -24.39
N THR A 50 20.74 -32.50 -23.46
CA THR A 50 20.40 -31.07 -23.53
C THR A 50 20.96 -30.25 -22.37
N ASP A 51 21.18 -28.97 -22.68
CA ASP A 51 21.43 -27.86 -21.77
C ASP A 51 20.24 -27.61 -20.82
N SER A 52 20.26 -28.24 -19.64
CA SER A 52 19.22 -28.15 -18.59
C SER A 52 18.91 -26.71 -18.17
N SER A 53 19.88 -25.80 -18.29
CA SER A 53 19.71 -24.39 -17.94
C SER A 53 18.70 -23.68 -18.85
N SER A 54 18.76 -23.93 -20.16
CA SER A 54 17.80 -23.36 -21.11
C SER A 54 16.38 -23.86 -20.89
N LEU A 55 16.20 -25.12 -20.45
CA LEU A 55 14.88 -25.67 -20.15
C LEU A 55 14.28 -25.02 -18.90
N PHE A 56 15.09 -24.94 -17.83
CA PHE A 56 14.69 -24.28 -16.59
C PHE A 56 14.27 -22.83 -16.84
N VAL A 57 15.05 -22.07 -17.61
CA VAL A 57 14.72 -20.67 -17.90
C VAL A 57 13.43 -20.53 -18.71
N LEU A 58 13.15 -21.42 -19.66
CA LEU A 58 11.86 -21.40 -20.38
C LEU A 58 10.67 -21.70 -19.47
N ILE A 59 10.84 -22.53 -18.44
CA ILE A 59 9.82 -22.73 -17.41
C ILE A 59 9.58 -21.42 -16.64
N LEU A 60 10.64 -20.70 -16.26
CA LEU A 60 10.52 -19.40 -15.59
C LEU A 60 9.78 -18.38 -16.46
N VAL A 61 10.09 -18.30 -17.75
CA VAL A 61 9.41 -17.42 -18.70
C VAL A 61 7.93 -17.79 -18.82
N ALA A 62 7.63 -19.07 -19.02
CA ALA A 62 6.26 -19.54 -19.15
C ALA A 62 5.45 -19.28 -17.87
N MET A 63 6.04 -19.51 -16.70
CA MET A 63 5.40 -19.25 -15.41
C MET A 63 5.19 -17.75 -15.19
N GLY A 64 6.18 -16.91 -15.50
CA GLY A 64 6.04 -15.45 -15.39
C GLY A 64 4.88 -14.92 -16.23
N PHE A 65 4.79 -15.32 -17.50
CA PHE A 65 3.68 -14.91 -18.36
C PHE A 65 2.34 -15.56 -17.98
N LEU A 66 2.35 -16.80 -17.49
CA LEU A 66 1.15 -17.46 -16.99
C LEU A 66 0.58 -16.71 -15.80
N LEU A 67 1.40 -16.32 -14.83
CA LEU A 67 0.96 -15.57 -13.65
C LEU A 67 0.37 -14.21 -14.04
N THR A 68 1.00 -13.47 -14.96
CA THR A 68 0.45 -12.19 -15.44
C THR A 68 -0.85 -12.37 -16.22
N TYR A 69 -0.92 -13.39 -17.08
CA TYR A 69 -2.11 -13.69 -17.88
C TYR A 69 -3.26 -14.16 -16.99
N LEU A 70 -2.99 -14.97 -15.96
CA LEU A 70 -3.97 -15.48 -15.02
C LEU A 70 -4.70 -14.34 -14.28
N CYS A 71 -3.98 -13.30 -13.88
CA CYS A 71 -4.57 -12.13 -13.21
C CYS A 71 -5.63 -11.41 -14.04
N GLU A 72 -5.62 -11.58 -15.37
CA GLU A 72 -6.64 -10.99 -16.22
C GLU A 72 -8.02 -11.62 -16.02
N TYR A 73 -8.06 -12.90 -15.64
CA TYR A 73 -9.29 -13.70 -15.56
C TYR A 73 -9.64 -14.16 -14.15
N VAL A 74 -8.64 -14.39 -13.31
CA VAL A 74 -8.80 -14.95 -11.97
C VAL A 74 -8.22 -13.98 -10.96
N TYR A 75 -9.09 -13.47 -10.09
CA TYR A 75 -8.68 -12.65 -8.96
C TYR A 75 -9.57 -12.88 -7.75
N ILE A 76 -9.00 -12.64 -6.58
CA ILE A 76 -9.74 -12.63 -5.32
C ILE A 76 -10.43 -11.27 -5.24
N ARG A 77 -11.77 -11.28 -5.22
CA ARG A 77 -12.57 -10.07 -5.02
C ARG A 77 -12.59 -9.72 -3.53
N ASP A 78 -11.82 -8.70 -3.18
CA ASP A 78 -11.81 -8.11 -1.84
C ASP A 78 -12.59 -6.80 -1.81
N ILE A 79 -12.39 -5.99 -0.76
CA ILE A 79 -13.09 -4.74 -0.52
C ILE A 79 -12.94 -3.71 -1.65
N PHE A 80 -11.88 -3.80 -2.47
CA PHE A 80 -11.68 -2.90 -3.60
C PHE A 80 -12.52 -3.29 -4.80
N GLY A 81 -13.07 -4.51 -4.82
CA GLY A 81 -13.86 -5.02 -5.95
C GLY A 81 -13.09 -5.15 -7.26
N THR A 82 -11.76 -5.05 -7.22
CA THR A 82 -10.88 -5.12 -8.39
C THR A 82 -9.79 -6.17 -8.19
N ARG A 83 -9.09 -6.51 -9.28
CA ARG A 83 -7.96 -7.44 -9.28
C ARG A 83 -6.66 -6.87 -8.68
N MET A 84 -6.67 -5.65 -8.15
CA MET A 84 -5.47 -4.93 -7.71
C MET A 84 -4.59 -5.75 -6.76
N ASN A 85 -5.17 -6.32 -5.69
CA ASN A 85 -4.39 -7.10 -4.72
C ASN A 85 -3.91 -8.44 -5.27
N THR A 86 -4.62 -9.04 -6.23
CA THR A 86 -4.15 -10.25 -6.92
C THR A 86 -2.97 -9.93 -7.83
N ILE A 87 -3.07 -8.82 -8.59
CA ILE A 87 -1.96 -8.31 -9.40
C ILE A 87 -0.75 -8.07 -8.50
N PHE A 88 -0.88 -7.29 -7.42
CA PHE A 88 0.26 -7.00 -6.55
C PHE A 88 0.94 -8.28 -6.04
N LYS A 89 0.18 -9.26 -5.53
CA LYS A 89 0.75 -10.50 -4.99
C LYS A 89 1.43 -11.38 -6.05
N LEU A 90 0.81 -11.56 -7.22
CA LEU A 90 1.33 -12.48 -8.24
C LEU A 90 2.37 -11.81 -9.16
N TYR A 91 2.23 -10.52 -9.44
CA TYR A 91 3.18 -9.81 -10.28
C TYR A 91 4.54 -9.77 -9.60
N TYR A 92 4.66 -9.54 -8.29
CA TYR A 92 5.96 -9.60 -7.61
C TYR A 92 6.72 -10.90 -7.93
N GLN A 93 6.03 -12.04 -7.94
CA GLN A 93 6.64 -13.32 -8.32
C GLN A 93 6.97 -13.36 -9.81
N ALA A 94 6.04 -12.97 -10.68
CA ALA A 94 6.26 -12.93 -12.13
C ALA A 94 7.47 -12.05 -12.52
N TRP A 95 7.62 -10.86 -11.93
CA TRP A 95 8.74 -9.96 -12.14
C TRP A 95 10.08 -10.60 -11.76
N VAL A 96 10.16 -11.29 -10.61
CA VAL A 96 11.37 -11.99 -10.18
C VAL A 96 11.73 -13.12 -11.16
N LEU A 97 10.76 -13.93 -11.55
CA LEU A 97 10.97 -15.03 -12.51
C LEU A 97 11.47 -14.51 -13.87
N LEU A 98 10.83 -13.46 -14.40
CA LEU A 98 11.20 -12.84 -15.67
C LEU A 98 12.54 -12.09 -15.59
N ALA A 99 12.90 -11.50 -14.45
CA ALA A 99 14.19 -10.86 -14.24
C ALA A 99 15.34 -11.87 -14.33
N ILE A 100 15.23 -13.01 -13.62
CA ILE A 100 16.23 -14.09 -13.68
C ILE A 100 16.32 -14.65 -15.11
N ALA A 101 15.16 -14.91 -15.73
CA ALA A 101 15.10 -15.42 -17.09
C ALA A 101 15.71 -14.46 -18.13
N SER A 102 15.48 -13.15 -17.98
CA SER A 102 16.01 -12.14 -18.90
C SER A 102 17.53 -12.02 -18.80
N ALA A 103 18.11 -12.08 -17.59
CA ALA A 103 19.56 -12.10 -17.40
C ALA A 103 20.22 -13.27 -18.14
N TYR A 104 19.67 -14.48 -17.99
CA TYR A 104 20.13 -15.64 -18.76
C TYR A 104 19.88 -15.45 -20.27
N GLY A 105 18.74 -14.90 -20.67
CA GLY A 105 18.39 -14.64 -22.07
C GLY A 105 19.41 -13.72 -22.76
N VAL A 106 19.84 -12.65 -22.09
CA VAL A 106 20.89 -11.75 -22.57
C VAL A 106 22.21 -12.49 -22.76
N TYR A 107 22.63 -13.28 -21.76
CA TYR A 107 23.81 -14.13 -21.89
C TYR A 107 23.70 -15.10 -23.07
N TYR A 108 22.60 -15.84 -23.15
CA TYR A 108 22.36 -16.86 -24.17
C TYR A 108 22.37 -16.29 -25.59
N LEU A 109 21.65 -15.18 -25.81
CA LEU A 109 21.55 -14.53 -27.12
C LEU A 109 22.89 -13.89 -27.53
N SER A 110 23.60 -13.25 -26.60
CA SER A 110 24.93 -12.67 -26.89
C SER A 110 25.95 -13.73 -27.32
N ARG A 111 25.84 -14.96 -26.80
CA ARG A 111 26.72 -16.07 -27.17
C ARG A 111 26.34 -16.74 -28.48
N ARG A 112 25.06 -16.72 -28.89
CA ARG A 112 24.58 -17.43 -30.09
C ARG A 112 24.40 -16.56 -31.32
N LEU A 113 23.98 -15.31 -31.17
CA LEU A 113 23.84 -14.39 -32.29
C LEU A 113 25.22 -13.94 -32.77
N ARG A 114 25.34 -13.70 -34.08
CA ARG A 114 26.56 -13.25 -34.76
C ARG A 114 26.22 -12.24 -35.85
N GLY A 115 27.22 -11.46 -36.27
CA GLY A 115 27.09 -10.51 -37.38
C GLY A 115 25.93 -9.51 -37.18
N VAL A 116 25.18 -9.28 -38.26
CA VAL A 116 24.07 -8.30 -38.29
C VAL A 116 22.99 -8.62 -37.26
N ALA A 117 22.64 -9.90 -37.07
CA ALA A 117 21.60 -10.31 -36.12
C ALA A 117 21.97 -9.95 -34.67
N TYR A 118 23.24 -10.10 -34.30
CA TYR A 118 23.72 -9.68 -32.98
C TYR A 118 23.65 -8.16 -32.81
N GLN A 119 24.05 -7.39 -33.84
CA GLN A 119 24.00 -5.93 -33.76
C GLN A 119 22.56 -5.42 -33.66
N LEU A 120 21.63 -5.97 -34.44
CA LEU A 120 20.21 -5.60 -34.36
C LEU A 120 19.63 -5.90 -32.97
N TRP A 121 19.86 -7.11 -32.45
CA TRP A 121 19.40 -7.49 -31.13
C TRP A 121 20.02 -6.61 -30.03
N LYS A 122 21.34 -6.40 -30.05
CA LYS A 122 22.07 -5.60 -29.07
C LYS A 122 21.55 -4.16 -29.07
N THR A 123 21.40 -3.55 -30.25
CA THR A 123 20.90 -2.17 -30.38
C THR A 123 19.46 -2.07 -29.88
N GLY A 124 18.59 -3.00 -30.25
CA GLY A 124 17.22 -3.05 -29.75
C GLY A 124 17.16 -3.23 -28.23
N PHE A 125 17.96 -4.13 -27.67
CA PHE A 125 18.06 -4.34 -26.22
C PHE A 125 18.53 -3.09 -25.49
N LEU A 126 19.64 -2.47 -25.93
CA LEU A 126 20.19 -1.27 -25.31
C LEU A 126 19.21 -0.08 -25.41
N PHE A 127 18.51 0.04 -26.53
CA PHE A 127 17.46 1.05 -26.71
C PHE A 127 16.31 0.85 -25.71
N LEU A 128 15.76 -0.37 -25.61
CA LEU A 128 14.68 -0.66 -24.66
C LEU A 128 15.15 -0.51 -23.20
N LEU A 129 16.38 -0.89 -22.90
CA LEU A 129 16.99 -0.67 -21.58
C LEU A 129 17.08 0.82 -21.27
N ALA A 130 17.59 1.63 -22.20
CA ALA A 130 17.65 3.08 -22.04
C ALA A 130 16.26 3.70 -21.81
N LEU A 131 15.23 3.26 -22.57
CA LEU A 131 13.84 3.69 -22.34
C LEU A 131 13.33 3.29 -20.96
N SER A 132 13.63 2.06 -20.51
CA SER A 132 13.20 1.59 -19.18
C SER A 132 13.82 2.40 -18.03
N LEU A 133 15.03 2.93 -18.22
CA LEU A 133 15.73 3.75 -17.22
C LEU A 133 15.17 5.18 -17.11
N ILE A 134 14.33 5.63 -18.05
CA ILE A 134 13.67 6.94 -17.96
C ILE A 134 12.81 7.02 -16.69
N TYR A 135 12.02 5.98 -16.40
CA TYR A 135 11.12 5.99 -15.25
C TYR A 135 11.84 6.12 -13.91
N PRO A 136 12.81 5.26 -13.52
CA PRO A 136 13.49 5.39 -12.23
C PRO A 136 14.22 6.73 -12.09
N LEU A 137 14.81 7.27 -13.18
CA LEU A 137 15.45 8.59 -13.15
C LEU A 137 14.43 9.72 -12.94
N ALA A 138 13.38 9.76 -13.76
CA ALA A 138 12.34 10.79 -13.70
C ALA A 138 11.55 10.73 -12.38
N ALA A 139 11.20 9.53 -11.92
CA ALA A 139 10.50 9.32 -10.66
C ALA A 139 11.38 9.75 -9.48
N THR A 140 12.66 9.37 -9.46
CA THR A 140 13.57 9.80 -8.39
C THR A 140 13.64 11.32 -8.34
N LEU A 141 13.94 11.98 -9.47
CA LEU A 141 14.01 13.43 -9.54
C LEU A 141 12.69 14.09 -9.11
N SER A 142 11.55 13.59 -9.60
CA SER A 142 10.24 14.14 -9.23
C SER A 142 9.90 13.96 -7.75
N LYS A 143 10.42 12.92 -7.08
CA LYS A 143 10.13 12.64 -5.67
C LYS A 143 11.15 13.25 -4.72
N THR A 144 12.35 13.57 -5.18
CA THR A 144 13.43 14.12 -4.34
C THR A 144 13.77 15.57 -4.65
N ALA A 145 13.21 16.17 -5.69
CA ALA A 145 13.44 17.58 -6.03
C ALA A 145 13.08 18.49 -4.84
N GLY A 146 14.05 19.28 -4.38
CA GLY A 146 13.87 20.19 -3.25
C GLY A 146 13.86 19.53 -1.86
N ALA A 147 13.96 18.19 -1.79
CA ALA A 147 14.05 17.49 -0.51
C ALA A 147 15.50 17.44 0.00
N SER A 148 15.67 17.54 1.32
CA SER A 148 16.93 17.21 1.98
C SER A 148 16.89 15.73 2.41
N PRO A 149 17.70 14.84 1.83
CA PRO A 149 17.66 13.42 2.16
C PRO A 149 18.00 13.18 3.63
N THR A 150 17.18 12.38 4.31
CA THR A 150 17.38 12.01 5.71
C THR A 150 16.75 10.64 5.99
N LEU A 151 17.28 9.96 7.01
CA LEU A 151 16.68 8.73 7.56
C LEU A 151 15.71 9.03 8.71
N ASP A 152 15.58 10.29 9.12
CA ASP A 152 14.61 10.72 10.12
C ASP A 152 13.21 10.81 9.49
N GLY A 153 12.38 9.81 9.80
CA GLY A 153 10.99 9.72 9.34
C GLY A 153 10.08 10.84 9.88
N MET A 154 10.51 11.61 10.88
CA MET A 154 9.79 12.76 11.42
C MET A 154 10.31 14.10 10.91
N ALA A 155 11.38 14.15 10.13
CA ALA A 155 11.97 15.41 9.67
C ALA A 155 10.98 16.28 8.89
N TYR A 156 10.05 15.66 8.15
CA TYR A 156 9.00 16.40 7.45
C TYR A 156 8.05 17.11 8.43
N LEU A 157 7.71 16.48 9.57
CA LEU A 157 6.85 17.09 10.59
C LEU A 157 7.51 18.34 11.17
N ALA A 158 8.81 18.27 11.48
CA ALA A 158 9.55 19.43 11.99
C ALA A 158 9.49 20.63 11.03
N ALA A 159 9.47 20.36 9.71
CA ALA A 159 9.41 21.40 8.69
C ALA A 159 7.98 21.90 8.39
N SER A 160 6.99 21.00 8.35
CA SER A 160 5.62 21.33 7.88
C SER A 160 4.61 21.51 9.00
N LEU A 161 4.81 20.89 10.15
CA LEU A 161 3.89 20.85 11.30
C LEU A 161 4.70 20.95 12.61
N PRO A 162 5.39 22.09 12.86
CA PRO A 162 6.33 22.22 13.96
C PRO A 162 5.68 22.04 15.34
N ASP A 163 4.43 22.48 15.51
CA ASP A 163 3.68 22.35 16.76
C ASP A 163 3.37 20.87 17.07
N ASP A 164 2.90 20.11 16.07
CA ASP A 164 2.71 18.66 16.21
C ASP A 164 4.02 17.93 16.45
N TYR A 165 5.11 18.33 15.78
CA TYR A 165 6.43 17.74 15.98
C TYR A 165 6.89 17.89 17.43
N GLN A 166 6.77 19.09 18.01
CA GLN A 166 7.16 19.34 19.40
C GLN A 166 6.27 18.57 20.38
N ALA A 167 4.96 18.51 20.13
CA ALA A 167 4.02 17.77 20.96
C ALA A 167 4.31 16.26 20.95
N ILE A 168 4.59 15.69 19.78
CA ILE A 168 4.99 14.27 19.63
C ILE A 168 6.33 14.01 20.35
N GLN A 169 7.31 14.90 20.22
CA GLN A 169 8.57 14.75 20.96
C GLN A 169 8.36 14.80 22.48
N TRP A 170 7.48 15.68 22.96
CA TRP A 170 7.11 15.74 24.36
C TRP A 170 6.46 14.43 24.82
N LEU A 171 5.48 13.90 24.07
CA LEU A 171 4.83 12.63 24.37
C LEU A 171 5.83 11.47 24.48
N ARG A 172 6.78 11.37 23.54
CA ARG A 172 7.81 10.32 23.53
C ARG A 172 8.74 10.33 24.74
N VAL A 173 8.93 11.49 25.37
CA VAL A 173 9.82 11.65 26.53
C VAL A 173 9.06 11.54 27.85
N ASN A 174 7.79 11.94 27.88
CA ASN A 174 7.04 12.11 29.13
C ASN A 174 5.96 11.05 29.36
N VAL A 175 5.60 10.26 28.35
CA VAL A 175 4.61 9.19 28.47
C VAL A 175 5.32 7.84 28.40
N GLU A 176 5.17 7.05 29.47
CA GLU A 176 5.70 5.69 29.54
C GLU A 176 4.59 4.67 29.24
N GLY A 177 4.98 3.49 28.76
CA GLY A 177 4.05 2.40 28.50
C GLY A 177 3.20 2.59 27.24
N ALA A 178 1.96 2.12 27.29
CA ALA A 178 1.03 2.08 26.16
C ALA A 178 -0.27 2.81 26.49
N ALA A 179 -0.16 3.99 27.12
CA ALA A 179 -1.29 4.85 27.45
C ALA A 179 -2.11 5.17 26.19
N VAL A 180 -3.44 5.06 26.28
CA VAL A 180 -4.32 5.35 25.15
C VAL A 180 -4.42 6.86 24.98
N ILE A 181 -4.09 7.34 23.78
CA ILE A 181 -4.21 8.73 23.37
C ILE A 181 -5.35 8.89 22.36
N LEU A 182 -6.31 9.76 22.68
CA LEU A 182 -7.35 10.14 21.75
C LEU A 182 -6.79 11.12 20.72
N GLU A 183 -6.86 10.75 19.45
CA GLU A 183 -6.65 11.63 18.28
C GLU A 183 -7.80 11.41 17.28
N ALA A 184 -8.07 12.37 16.41
CA ALA A 184 -9.18 12.23 15.47
C ALA A 184 -8.89 11.14 14.41
N PRO A 185 -9.85 10.25 14.09
CA PRO A 185 -9.74 9.36 12.95
C PRO A 185 -9.88 10.16 11.65
N GLY A 186 -9.44 9.58 10.53
CA GLY A 186 -9.62 10.23 9.24
C GLY A 186 -9.36 9.36 8.02
N GLY A 187 -9.35 10.02 6.86
CA GLY A 187 -9.17 9.36 5.57
C GLY A 187 -7.80 8.70 5.44
N GLN A 188 -7.74 7.62 4.66
CA GLN A 188 -6.50 6.94 4.30
C GLN A 188 -5.51 7.89 3.62
N TYR A 189 -4.21 7.72 3.89
CA TYR A 189 -3.13 8.53 3.30
C TYR A 189 -3.22 10.03 3.62
N THR A 190 -3.78 10.37 4.80
CA THR A 190 -3.81 11.75 5.33
C THR A 190 -2.90 11.87 6.55
N LEU A 191 -2.94 13.01 7.24
CA LEU A 191 -2.18 13.24 8.48
C LEU A 191 -2.94 12.81 9.76
N PHE A 192 -4.17 12.31 9.64
CA PHE A 192 -4.86 11.70 10.78
C PHE A 192 -4.13 10.42 11.23
N GLY A 193 -4.03 10.17 12.53
CA GLY A 193 -3.23 9.05 13.08
C GLY A 193 -1.74 9.37 13.27
N ARG A 194 -1.29 10.59 12.97
CA ARG A 194 0.12 11.00 13.06
C ARG A 194 0.67 10.90 14.49
N VAL A 195 -0.16 11.16 15.50
CA VAL A 195 0.32 11.18 16.89
C VAL A 195 0.65 9.76 17.31
N SER A 196 -0.27 8.81 17.12
CA SER A 196 -0.03 7.39 17.42
C SER A 196 1.11 6.82 16.58
N THR A 197 1.16 7.16 15.28
CA THR A 197 2.20 6.66 14.36
C THR A 197 3.61 7.02 14.83
N HIS A 198 3.81 8.23 15.34
CA HIS A 198 5.15 8.73 15.68
C HIS A 198 5.50 8.63 17.18
N THR A 199 4.52 8.39 18.05
CA THR A 199 4.75 8.13 19.49
C THR A 199 4.78 6.64 19.82
N GLY A 200 4.08 5.80 19.06
CA GLY A 200 3.82 4.40 19.40
C GLY A 200 2.69 4.22 20.42
N LEU A 201 2.06 5.30 20.88
CA LEU A 201 0.89 5.24 21.76
C LEU A 201 -0.34 4.75 20.98
N PRO A 202 -1.17 3.86 21.52
CA PRO A 202 -2.40 3.45 20.86
C PRO A 202 -3.47 4.56 20.88
N THR A 203 -4.25 4.66 19.81
CA THR A 203 -5.49 5.45 19.74
C THR A 203 -6.69 4.55 19.50
N LEU A 204 -7.90 5.09 19.70
CA LEU A 204 -9.15 4.36 19.49
C LEU A 204 -9.31 3.94 18.03
N LEU A 205 -9.01 4.85 17.09
CA LEU A 205 -9.12 4.61 15.66
C LEU A 205 -8.25 5.59 14.85
N GLY A 206 -7.36 5.07 14.02
CA GLY A 206 -6.63 5.86 13.02
C GLY A 206 -7.42 5.95 11.70
N TRP A 207 -7.06 5.11 10.74
CA TRP A 207 -7.72 5.06 9.43
C TRP A 207 -8.72 3.90 9.37
N GLY A 208 -10.01 4.19 9.60
CA GLY A 208 -11.08 3.18 9.60
C GLY A 208 -11.12 2.32 8.33
N GLY A 209 -10.89 2.93 7.16
CA GLY A 209 -10.81 2.19 5.90
C GLY A 209 -9.66 1.17 5.84
N HIS A 210 -8.54 1.41 6.54
CA HIS A 210 -7.44 0.43 6.59
C HIS A 210 -7.77 -0.68 7.59
N GLU A 211 -8.35 -0.36 8.74
CA GLU A 211 -8.87 -1.39 9.66
C GLU A 211 -9.86 -2.31 8.94
N HIS A 212 -10.71 -1.76 8.06
CA HIS A 212 -11.60 -2.56 7.21
C HIS A 212 -10.85 -3.53 6.29
N GLN A 213 -9.76 -3.09 5.67
CA GLN A 213 -8.92 -3.93 4.80
C GLN A 213 -8.30 -5.09 5.57
N TRP A 214 -7.84 -4.85 6.80
CA TRP A 214 -7.18 -5.86 7.63
C TRP A 214 -8.17 -6.82 8.30
N ARG A 215 -9.35 -6.34 8.71
CA ARG A 215 -10.33 -7.11 9.48
C ARG A 215 -11.42 -7.74 8.62
N GLY A 216 -11.65 -7.23 7.40
CA GLY A 216 -12.69 -7.70 6.48
C GLY A 216 -14.11 -7.19 6.80
N THR A 217 -14.31 -6.47 7.91
CA THR A 217 -15.58 -5.84 8.31
C THR A 217 -15.34 -4.41 8.79
N TYR A 218 -16.35 -3.55 8.68
CA TYR A 218 -16.31 -2.15 9.16
C TYR A 218 -16.95 -1.99 10.56
N GLU A 219 -17.32 -3.09 11.21
CA GLU A 219 -18.02 -3.09 12.51
C GLU A 219 -17.30 -2.24 13.58
N GLU A 220 -16.02 -2.54 13.87
CA GLU A 220 -15.28 -1.80 14.90
C GLU A 220 -15.08 -0.30 14.55
N PRO A 221 -14.65 0.07 13.33
CA PRO A 221 -14.65 1.48 12.93
C PRO A 221 -16.01 2.16 13.06
N SER A 222 -17.10 1.54 12.57
CA SER A 222 -18.46 2.13 12.67
C SER A 222 -18.96 2.27 14.10
N ARG A 223 -18.48 1.44 15.03
CA ARG A 223 -18.79 1.53 16.46
C ARG A 223 -18.02 2.67 17.13
N ARG A 224 -16.74 2.84 16.79
CA ARG A 224 -15.85 3.83 17.46
C ARG A 224 -15.95 5.23 16.89
N GLU A 225 -16.26 5.39 15.60
CA GLU A 225 -16.35 6.72 14.97
C GLU A 225 -17.33 7.66 15.66
N PRO A 226 -18.59 7.23 15.98
CA PRO A 226 -19.53 8.08 16.71
C PRO A 226 -19.08 8.40 18.14
N ASP A 227 -18.47 7.45 18.83
CA ASP A 227 -17.97 7.66 20.19
C ASP A 227 -16.80 8.65 20.24
N ILE A 228 -15.89 8.58 19.26
CA ILE A 228 -14.80 9.55 19.12
C ILE A 228 -15.37 10.93 18.77
N GLU A 229 -16.36 11.01 17.88
CA GLU A 229 -17.04 12.25 17.58
C GLU A 229 -17.74 12.84 18.81
N ALA A 230 -18.44 12.02 19.61
CA ALA A 230 -19.05 12.44 20.87
C ALA A 230 -18.01 12.95 21.87
N LEU A 231 -16.87 12.26 22.01
CA LEU A 231 -15.76 12.72 22.85
C LEU A 231 -15.30 14.13 22.44
N TYR A 232 -15.23 14.45 21.14
CA TYR A 232 -14.82 15.77 20.66
C TYR A 232 -15.93 16.83 20.61
N THR A 233 -17.20 16.45 20.52
CA THR A 233 -18.31 17.39 20.22
C THR A 233 -19.36 17.51 21.31
N SER A 234 -19.48 16.52 22.21
CA SER A 234 -20.44 16.57 23.32
C SER A 234 -19.97 17.53 24.41
N LEU A 235 -20.92 18.31 24.93
CA LEU A 235 -20.76 19.16 26.13
C LEU A 235 -21.29 18.46 27.39
N ASP A 236 -21.84 17.26 27.27
CA ASP A 236 -22.23 16.45 28.43
C ASP A 236 -20.96 15.83 29.05
N LEU A 237 -20.63 16.29 30.26
CA LEU A 237 -19.47 15.81 31.00
C LEU A 237 -19.61 14.34 31.39
N GLY A 238 -20.81 13.89 31.76
CA GLY A 238 -21.05 12.51 32.18
C GLY A 238 -20.90 11.54 31.01
N GLU A 239 -21.37 11.93 29.82
CA GLU A 239 -21.12 11.17 28.59
C GLU A 239 -19.63 11.10 28.24
N THR A 240 -18.93 12.25 28.32
CA THR A 240 -17.50 12.33 28.03
C THR A 240 -16.69 11.45 29.01
N GLU A 241 -16.92 11.57 30.31
CA GLU A 241 -16.24 10.79 31.35
C GLU A 241 -16.50 9.28 31.19
N ARG A 242 -17.75 8.89 30.88
CA ARG A 242 -18.10 7.50 30.62
C ARG A 242 -17.33 6.92 29.44
N LEU A 243 -17.20 7.68 28.34
CA LEU A 243 -16.44 7.25 27.15
C LEU A 243 -14.94 7.20 27.42
N LEU A 244 -14.39 8.17 28.18
CA LEU A 244 -12.99 8.13 28.62
C LEU A 244 -12.70 6.87 29.44
N GLU A 245 -13.62 6.46 30.31
CA GLU A 245 -13.50 5.24 31.10
C GLU A 245 -13.66 3.96 30.26
N GLU A 246 -14.67 3.90 29.40
CA GLU A 246 -14.96 2.75 28.54
C GLU A 246 -13.75 2.38 27.65
N TYR A 247 -13.04 3.40 27.14
CA TYR A 247 -11.90 3.22 26.24
C TYR A 247 -10.54 3.34 26.92
N ASP A 248 -10.50 3.50 28.24
CA ASP A 248 -9.28 3.70 29.03
C ASP A 248 -8.38 4.82 28.47
N ILE A 249 -9.00 5.93 28.07
CA ILE A 249 -8.30 7.08 27.50
C ILE A 249 -7.57 7.82 28.62
N GLU A 250 -6.24 7.84 28.56
CA GLU A 250 -5.41 8.60 29.50
C GLU A 250 -5.07 9.98 28.96
N TYR A 251 -4.89 10.12 27.64
CA TYR A 251 -4.51 11.39 27.02
C TYR A 251 -5.49 11.80 25.94
N VAL A 252 -5.76 13.10 25.83
CA VAL A 252 -6.52 13.70 24.72
C VAL A 252 -5.64 14.70 24.00
N TYR A 253 -5.46 14.49 22.70
CA TYR A 253 -4.71 15.37 21.82
C TYR A 253 -5.65 16.35 21.11
N LEU A 254 -5.42 17.65 21.27
CA LEU A 254 -6.10 18.70 20.49
C LEU A 254 -5.08 19.46 19.66
N GLY A 255 -5.07 19.18 18.35
CA GLY A 255 -4.28 19.93 17.37
C GLY A 255 -5.13 20.46 16.21
N PRO A 256 -4.49 21.04 15.19
CA PRO A 256 -5.18 21.68 14.08
C PRO A 256 -6.15 20.75 13.31
N LEU A 257 -5.84 19.46 13.20
CA LEU A 257 -6.72 18.50 12.51
C LEU A 257 -7.99 18.22 13.30
N GLU A 258 -7.86 18.04 14.63
CA GLU A 258 -8.98 17.80 15.53
C GLU A 258 -9.90 19.04 15.58
N VAL A 259 -9.31 20.23 15.71
CA VAL A 259 -10.02 21.52 15.69
C VAL A 259 -10.77 21.72 14.38
N THR A 260 -10.10 21.49 13.25
CA THR A 260 -10.71 21.70 11.93
C THR A 260 -11.79 20.67 11.63
N LYS A 261 -11.59 19.41 12.00
CA LYS A 261 -12.53 18.33 11.70
C LYS A 261 -13.87 18.50 12.44
N TYR A 262 -13.80 18.91 13.70
CA TYR A 262 -14.96 18.97 14.59
C TYR A 262 -15.44 20.41 14.89
N ASP A 263 -14.87 21.42 14.22
CA ASP A 263 -15.16 22.84 14.43
C ASP A 263 -15.09 23.25 15.91
N LEU A 264 -13.98 22.89 16.57
CA LEU A 264 -13.86 23.02 18.02
C LEU A 264 -13.70 24.48 18.45
N GLY A 265 -14.71 24.99 19.17
CA GLY A 265 -14.71 26.33 19.78
C GLY A 265 -14.31 26.36 21.26
N GLY A 266 -14.36 27.55 21.86
CA GLY A 266 -13.96 27.80 23.26
C GLY A 266 -14.70 26.93 24.29
N ALA A 267 -16.00 26.71 24.11
CA ALA A 267 -16.79 25.86 25.00
C ALA A 267 -16.25 24.41 25.10
N MET A 268 -15.67 23.88 24.01
CA MET A 268 -15.06 22.55 24.05
C MET A 268 -13.72 22.56 24.78
N MET A 269 -12.96 23.64 24.66
CA MET A 269 -11.70 23.80 25.42
C MET A 269 -12.00 23.92 26.93
N ASP A 270 -13.03 24.68 27.28
CA ASP A 270 -13.51 24.81 28.66
C ASP A 270 -13.98 23.47 29.23
N LYS A 271 -14.66 22.65 28.40
CA LYS A 271 -15.04 21.28 28.77
C LYS A 271 -13.82 20.46 29.19
N TRP A 272 -12.81 20.37 28.32
CA TRP A 272 -11.62 19.57 28.60
C TRP A 272 -10.85 20.05 29.82
N ALA A 273 -10.72 21.37 30.00
CA ALA A 273 -10.09 21.96 31.18
C ALA A 273 -10.86 21.68 32.48
N ALA A 274 -12.16 21.46 32.43
CA ALA A 274 -12.97 21.13 33.61
C ALA A 274 -12.71 19.71 34.12
N ILE A 275 -12.55 18.74 33.22
CA ILE A 275 -12.50 17.30 33.56
C ILE A 275 -11.10 16.67 33.49
N MET A 276 -10.13 17.30 32.82
CA MET A 276 -8.78 16.79 32.64
C MET A 276 -7.72 17.85 32.95
N ASP A 277 -6.47 17.42 33.16
CA ASP A 277 -5.35 18.30 33.47
C ASP A 277 -4.53 18.60 32.21
N VAL A 278 -4.21 19.87 31.96
CA VAL A 278 -3.34 20.26 30.85
C VAL A 278 -1.90 19.88 31.19
N VAL A 279 -1.31 18.98 30.41
CA VAL A 279 0.09 18.52 30.61
C VAL A 279 1.05 19.07 29.56
N TYR A 280 0.54 19.54 28.43
CA TYR A 280 1.31 20.21 27.39
C TYR A 280 0.45 21.25 26.68
N GLN A 281 1.00 22.43 26.42
CA GLN A 281 0.37 23.46 25.61
C GLN A 281 1.44 24.29 24.90
N GLN A 282 1.44 24.23 23.57
CA GLN A 282 2.36 25.00 22.73
C GLN A 282 1.80 25.17 21.33
N GLY A 283 1.86 26.41 20.81
CA GLY A 283 1.33 26.73 19.48
C GLY A 283 -0.15 26.37 19.36
N GLY A 284 -0.51 25.69 18.27
CA GLY A 284 -1.87 25.18 18.04
C GLY A 284 -2.20 23.84 18.70
N VAL A 285 -1.36 23.32 19.61
CA VAL A 285 -1.53 22.00 20.23
C VAL A 285 -1.70 22.10 21.75
N THR A 286 -2.70 21.38 22.28
CA THR A 286 -2.91 21.15 23.72
C THR A 286 -3.09 19.66 23.97
N ILE A 287 -2.44 19.13 25.02
CA ILE A 287 -2.60 17.74 25.45
C ILE A 287 -3.14 17.74 26.87
N TYR A 288 -4.24 17.02 27.06
CA TYR A 288 -4.87 16.80 28.36
C TYR A 288 -4.53 15.39 28.85
N ARG A 289 -4.39 15.23 30.16
CA ARG A 289 -4.24 13.94 30.85
C ARG A 289 -5.41 13.73 31.81
N ARG A 290 -5.92 12.51 31.87
CA ARG A 290 -6.96 12.11 32.81
C ARG A 290 -6.44 12.23 34.25
N ARG A 291 -7.33 12.68 35.15
CA ARG A 291 -7.05 12.85 36.59
C ARG A 291 -6.99 11.52 37.34
#